data_AF-A0A1R0IVP4-F1
#
_entry.id   AF-A0A1R0IVP4-F1
#
_cell.length_a   1.000
_cell.length_b   1.000
_cell.length_c   1.000
_cell.angle_alpha   90.00
_cell.angle_beta   90.00
_cell.angle_gamma   90.00
#
_symmetry.space_group_name_H-M   'P 1'
#
loop_
_entity.id
_entity.type
_entity.pdbx_description
1 polymer ?
#
loop_
_entity_poly.entity_id
_entity_poly.type
_entity_poly.pdbx_seq_one_letter_code
_entity_poly.pdbx_strand_id
1 'polypeptide(L)'
;MIYHIVLIAHIATALGGFLGALALSIDAYRWRHQRELPDYFWKYQTYVQINTVLLGIFGTTLYLMGGRPKVEWHLLYGAVALLTVMVERGVGRGRQLRQVLAEDYGRFHEVWVYFGLNLFLMAMYGRGLTTGFFGF
;
A
#
# COMPACT_ATOMS: atom_id res chain seq x y z
N MET A 1 1.60 -28.55 2.75
CA MET A 1 2.67 -27.91 1.95
C MET A 1 2.21 -26.61 1.30
N ILE A 2 1.22 -26.61 0.40
CA ILE A 2 0.74 -25.40 -0.31
C ILE A 2 0.36 -24.27 0.65
N TYR A 3 -0.40 -24.56 1.71
CA TYR A 3 -0.78 -23.56 2.72
C TYR A 3 0.41 -22.79 3.29
N HIS A 4 1.51 -23.49 3.60
CA HIS A 4 2.70 -22.89 4.20
C HIS A 4 3.43 -21.99 3.19
N ILE A 5 3.47 -22.39 1.92
CA ILE A 5 4.05 -21.57 0.85
C ILE A 5 3.28 -20.26 0.70
N VAL A 6 1.95 -20.32 0.66
CA VAL A 6 1.09 -19.13 0.56
C VAL A 6 1.24 -18.25 1.81
N LEU A 7 1.32 -18.85 3.00
CA LEU A 7 1.52 -18.12 4.24
C LEU A 7 2.86 -17.37 4.26
N ILE A 8 3.94 -18.03 3.86
CA ILE A 8 5.26 -17.39 3.77
C ILE A 8 5.24 -16.26 2.74
N ALA A 9 4.61 -16.46 1.58
CA ALA A 9 4.46 -15.43 0.56
C ALA A 9 3.63 -14.23 1.05
N HIS A 10 2.56 -14.48 1.80
CA HIS A 10 1.73 -13.43 2.43
C HIS A 10 2.55 -12.61 3.44
N ILE A 11 3.32 -13.27 4.32
CA ILE A 11 4.18 -12.59 5.29
C ILE A 11 5.29 -11.81 4.59
N ALA A 12 5.94 -12.40 3.59
CA ALA A 12 7.02 -11.76 2.84
C ALA A 12 6.54 -10.52 2.08
N THR A 13 5.35 -10.58 1.47
CA THR A 13 4.74 -9.42 0.82
C THR A 13 4.36 -8.35 1.84
N ALA A 14 3.80 -8.70 3.00
CA ALA A 14 3.49 -7.73 4.05
C ALA A 14 4.74 -6.97 4.53
N LEU A 15 5.86 -7.68 4.77
CA LEU A 15 7.13 -7.05 5.15
C LEU A 15 7.73 -6.20 4.03
N GLY A 16 7.74 -6.72 2.81
CA GLY A 16 8.25 -5.98 1.64
C GLY A 16 7.45 -4.71 1.35
N GLY A 17 6.13 -4.79 1.47
CA GLY A 17 5.22 -3.66 1.34
C GLY A 17 5.41 -2.63 2.45
N PHE A 18 5.54 -3.06 3.71
CA PHE A 18 5.83 -2.19 4.85
C PHE A 18 7.11 -1.36 4.63
N LEU A 19 8.21 -2.04 4.29
CA LEU A 19 9.50 -1.39 4.06
C LEU A 19 9.49 -0.52 2.80
N GLY A 20 8.84 -0.98 1.73
CA GLY A 20 8.71 -0.24 0.48
C GLY A 20 7.91 1.05 0.65
N ALA A 21 6.76 0.97 1.32
CA ALA A 21 5.93 2.14 1.63
C ALA A 21 6.66 3.13 2.54
N LEU A 22 7.37 2.65 3.56
CA LEU A 22 8.22 3.50 4.42
C LEU A 22 9.34 4.19 3.61
N ALA A 23 10.03 3.45 2.74
CA ALA A 23 11.09 4.02 1.92
C ALA A 23 10.56 5.10 0.97
N LEU A 24 9.41 4.86 0.34
CA LEU A 24 8.76 5.83 -0.54
C LEU A 24 8.21 7.04 0.22
N SER A 25 7.69 6.88 1.43
CA SER A 25 7.28 8.02 2.24
C SER A 25 8.48 8.89 2.62
N ILE A 26 9.61 8.27 3.00
CA ILE A 26 10.85 9.00 3.28
C ILE A 26 11.36 9.70 2.02
N ASP A 27 11.36 9.02 0.87
CA ASP A 27 11.80 9.60 -0.39
C ASP A 27 10.92 10.79 -0.77
N ALA A 28 9.60 10.65 -0.76
CA ALA A 28 8.67 11.76 -1.01
C ALA A 28 8.96 12.96 -0.07
N TYR A 29 9.17 12.73 1.22
CA TYR A 29 9.49 13.79 2.16
C TYR A 29 10.81 14.53 1.85
N ARG A 30 11.80 13.86 1.23
CA ARG A 30 13.02 14.54 0.76
C ARG A 30 12.72 15.56 -0.33
N TRP A 31 11.71 15.30 -1.15
CA TRP A 31 11.24 16.18 -2.22
C TRP A 31 10.16 17.18 -1.77
N ARG A 32 9.89 17.34 -0.47
CA ARG A 32 8.78 18.17 0.08
C ARG A 32 8.68 19.61 -0.40
N HIS A 33 9.78 20.21 -0.84
CA HIS A 33 9.82 21.58 -1.36
C HIS A 33 9.48 21.67 -2.85
N GLN A 34 9.39 20.52 -3.52
CA GLN A 34 9.00 20.39 -4.92
C GLN A 34 7.55 19.94 -5.00
N ARG A 35 6.87 20.26 -6.10
CA ARG A 35 5.47 19.85 -6.31
C ARG A 35 5.35 18.46 -6.93
N GLU A 36 6.38 18.03 -7.63
CA GLU A 36 6.39 16.81 -8.42
C GLU A 36 7.43 15.82 -7.89
N LEU A 37 7.13 14.54 -8.03
CA LEU A 37 8.03 13.46 -7.66
C LEU A 37 8.86 13.02 -8.87
N PRO A 38 10.13 12.64 -8.69
CA PRO A 38 11.01 12.24 -9.80
C PRO A 38 10.55 10.94 -10.49
N ASP A 39 10.94 10.73 -11.74
CA ASP A 39 10.48 9.59 -12.57
C ASP A 39 10.74 8.22 -11.94
N TYR A 40 11.89 8.07 -11.25
CA TYR A 40 12.24 6.82 -10.58
C TYR A 40 11.27 6.47 -9.44
N PHE A 41 10.66 7.46 -8.78
CA PHE A 41 9.70 7.25 -7.70
C PHE A 41 8.53 6.39 -8.18
N TRP A 42 8.02 6.69 -9.38
CA TRP A 42 6.85 6.02 -9.97
C TRP A 42 7.10 4.55 -10.30
N LYS A 43 8.34 4.20 -10.65
CA LYS A 43 8.75 2.80 -10.83
C LYS A 43 8.62 2.02 -9.52
N TYR A 44 9.16 2.57 -8.42
CA TYR A 44 9.09 1.92 -7.12
C TYR A 44 7.69 1.94 -6.51
N GLN A 45 6.92 3.02 -6.69
CA GLN A 45 5.50 3.07 -6.33
C GLN A 45 4.73 1.94 -7.01
N THR A 46 4.97 1.70 -8.30
CA THR A 46 4.33 0.61 -9.03
C THR A 46 4.67 -0.75 -8.41
N TYR A 47 5.91 -0.97 -7.95
CA TYR A 47 6.28 -2.21 -7.25
C TYR A 47 5.56 -2.37 -5.91
N VAL A 48 5.41 -1.30 -5.12
CA VAL A 48 4.65 -1.35 -3.85
C VAL A 48 3.16 -1.65 -4.11
N GLN A 49 2.58 -1.06 -5.16
CA GLN A 49 1.20 -1.34 -5.56
C GLN A 49 1.01 -2.80 -5.97
N ILE A 50 1.88 -3.34 -6.83
CA ILE A 50 1.85 -4.76 -7.22
C ILE A 50 2.01 -5.66 -5.99
N ASN A 51 2.94 -5.33 -5.10
CA ASN A 51 3.14 -6.07 -3.86
C ASN A 51 1.87 -6.09 -2.99
N THR A 52 1.17 -4.95 -2.85
CA THR A 52 -0.09 -4.86 -2.11
C THR A 52 -1.18 -5.74 -2.73
N VAL A 53 -1.30 -5.77 -4.06
CA VAL A 53 -2.25 -6.64 -4.75
C VAL A 53 -1.91 -8.12 -4.49
N LEU A 54 -0.63 -8.50 -4.58
CA LEU A 54 -0.18 -9.86 -4.26
C LEU A 54 -0.48 -10.22 -2.80
N LEU A 55 -0.25 -9.29 -1.85
CA LEU A 55 -0.61 -9.49 -0.45
C LEU A 55 -2.10 -9.83 -0.30
N GLY A 56 -2.97 -9.07 -0.99
CA GLY A 56 -4.42 -9.30 -0.99
C GLY A 56 -4.80 -10.65 -1.60
N ILE A 57 -4.17 -11.05 -2.71
CA ILE A 57 -4.37 -12.36 -3.35
C ILE A 57 -3.98 -13.48 -2.39
N PHE A 58 -2.79 -13.40 -1.78
CA PHE A 58 -2.34 -14.44 -0.83
C PHE A 58 -3.22 -14.47 0.42
N GLY A 59 -3.63 -13.33 0.96
CA GLY A 59 -4.52 -13.26 2.12
C GLY A 59 -5.89 -13.89 1.83
N THR A 60 -6.46 -13.57 0.67
CA THR A 60 -7.72 -14.17 0.21
C THR A 60 -7.58 -15.67 -0.01
N THR A 61 -6.46 -16.10 -0.60
CA THR A 61 -6.18 -17.52 -0.82
C THR A 61 -6.09 -18.27 0.52
N LEU A 62 -5.36 -17.73 1.50
CA LEU A 62 -5.31 -18.30 2.86
C LEU A 62 -6.71 -18.40 3.48
N TYR A 63 -7.53 -17.37 3.33
CA TYR A 63 -8.91 -17.37 3.84
C TYR A 63 -9.76 -18.48 3.20
N LEU A 64 -9.65 -18.67 1.88
CA LEU A 64 -10.34 -19.74 1.15
C LEU A 64 -9.83 -21.14 1.51
N MET A 65 -8.56 -21.26 1.92
CA MET A 65 -7.97 -22.49 2.44
C MET A 65 -8.33 -22.78 3.91
N GLY A 66 -9.22 -21.99 4.52
CA GLY A 66 -9.63 -22.14 5.91
C GLY A 66 -8.74 -21.41 6.92
N GLY A 67 -7.74 -20.65 6.46
CA GLY A 67 -6.99 -19.72 7.30
C GLY A 67 -7.92 -18.66 7.88
N ARG A 68 -7.79 -18.40 9.18
CA ARG A 68 -8.55 -17.37 9.87
C ARG A 68 -7.57 -16.47 10.63
N PRO A 69 -7.65 -15.15 10.46
CA PRO A 69 -6.81 -14.24 11.22
C PRO A 69 -7.21 -14.28 12.70
N LYS A 70 -6.26 -13.96 13.58
CA LYS A 70 -6.50 -13.90 15.04
C LYS A 70 -7.50 -12.80 15.43
N VAL A 71 -7.61 -11.75 14.60
CA VAL A 71 -8.49 -10.60 14.80
C VAL A 71 -9.33 -10.39 13.55
N GLU A 72 -10.64 -10.23 13.69
CA GLU A 72 -11.57 -10.05 12.57
C GLU A 72 -11.24 -8.82 11.71
N TRP A 73 -10.81 -7.72 12.35
CA TRP A 73 -10.41 -6.48 11.69
C TRP A 73 -9.20 -6.63 10.76
N HIS A 74 -8.44 -7.74 10.83
CA HIS A 74 -7.31 -7.99 9.93
C HIS A 74 -7.73 -7.93 8.46
N LEU A 75 -8.93 -8.44 8.13
CA LEU A 75 -9.47 -8.38 6.78
C LEU A 75 -9.79 -6.94 6.34
N LEU A 76 -10.29 -6.12 7.26
CA LEU A 76 -10.57 -4.71 6.98
C LEU A 76 -9.28 -3.95 6.65
N TYR A 77 -8.20 -4.17 7.40
CA TYR A 77 -6.92 -3.51 7.12
C TYR A 77 -6.37 -3.89 5.73
N GLY A 78 -6.51 -5.16 5.33
CA GLY A 78 -6.18 -5.60 3.98
C GLY A 78 -7.03 -4.91 2.90
N ALA A 79 -8.34 -4.79 3.12
CA ALA A 79 -9.24 -4.10 2.19
C ALA A 79 -8.92 -2.60 2.07
N VAL A 80 -8.64 -1.94 3.20
CA VAL A 80 -8.26 -0.52 3.24
C VAL A 80 -6.90 -0.28 2.57
N ALA A 81 -5.93 -1.20 2.72
CA ALA A 81 -4.67 -1.12 1.99
C ALA A 81 -4.87 -1.22 0.46
N LEU A 82 -5.74 -2.14 0.01
CA LEU A 82 -6.08 -2.24 -1.42
C LEU A 82 -6.80 -0.99 -1.94
N LEU A 83 -7.74 -0.43 -1.16
CA LEU A 83 -8.38 0.85 -1.47
C LEU A 83 -7.38 1.99 -1.59
N THR A 84 -6.40 2.03 -0.68
CA THR A 84 -5.32 3.03 -0.73
C THR A 84 -4.53 2.92 -2.03
N VAL A 85 -4.17 1.71 -2.46
CA VAL A 85 -3.49 1.49 -3.75
C VAL A 85 -4.35 1.88 -4.94
N MET A 86 -5.67 1.67 -4.89
CA MET A 86 -6.57 2.15 -5.95
C MET A 86 -6.61 3.67 -6.02
N VAL A 87 -6.63 4.36 -4.86
CA VAL A 87 -6.53 5.82 -4.79
C VAL A 87 -5.19 6.29 -5.34
N GLU A 88 -4.07 5.73 -4.88
CA GLU A 88 -2.74 6.03 -5.41
C GLU A 88 -2.64 5.81 -6.91
N ARG A 89 -3.29 4.77 -7.45
CA ARG A 89 -3.31 4.53 -8.90
C ARG A 89 -4.14 5.57 -9.63
N GLY A 90 -5.25 6.00 -9.05
CA GLY A 90 -6.11 7.06 -9.59
C GLY A 90 -5.43 8.43 -9.59
N VAL A 91 -4.67 8.78 -8.56
CA VAL A 91 -3.97 10.07 -8.45
C VAL A 91 -2.59 10.09 -9.11
N GLY A 92 -2.20 9.00 -9.78
CA GLY A 92 -0.92 8.89 -10.48
C GLY A 92 -0.78 9.82 -11.68
N ARG A 93 0.44 9.97 -12.19
CA ARG A 93 0.73 10.75 -13.39
C ARG A 93 -0.15 10.33 -14.57
N GLY A 94 -0.78 11.32 -15.22
CA GLY A 94 -1.62 11.13 -16.40
C GLY A 94 -2.95 10.42 -16.15
N ARG A 95 -3.46 10.40 -14.91
CA ARG A 95 -4.68 9.69 -14.54
C ARG A 95 -5.86 10.64 -14.32
N GLN A 96 -7.07 10.16 -14.59
CA GLN A 96 -8.31 10.95 -14.57
C GLN A 96 -8.61 11.56 -13.20
N LEU A 97 -8.48 10.80 -12.11
CA LEU A 97 -8.76 11.33 -10.77
C LEU A 97 -7.80 12.47 -10.41
N ARG A 98 -6.53 12.39 -10.82
CA ARG A 98 -5.59 13.51 -10.68
C ARG A 98 -6.03 14.74 -11.48
N GLN A 99 -6.50 14.57 -12.72
CA GLN A 99 -6.96 15.67 -13.56
C GLN A 99 -8.15 16.39 -12.90
N VAL A 100 -9.16 15.62 -12.46
CA VAL A 100 -10.33 16.15 -11.75
C VAL A 100 -9.90 16.91 -10.49
N LEU A 101 -9.02 16.32 -9.66
CA LEU A 101 -8.54 16.99 -8.44
C LEU A 101 -7.75 18.26 -8.73
N ALA A 102 -6.98 18.29 -9.83
CA ALA A 102 -6.22 19.47 -10.23
C ALA A 102 -7.11 20.59 -10.80
N GLU A 103 -8.20 20.23 -11.48
CA GLU A 103 -9.20 21.15 -12.01
C GLU A 103 -10.05 21.75 -10.89
N ASP A 104 -10.53 20.93 -9.95
CA ASP A 104 -11.46 21.34 -8.89
C ASP A 104 -10.79 22.06 -7.71
N TYR A 105 -9.60 21.62 -7.30
CA TYR A 105 -8.94 22.10 -6.06
C TYR A 105 -7.64 22.88 -6.34
N GLY A 106 -7.32 23.14 -7.60
CA GLY A 106 -6.12 23.84 -8.02
C GLY A 106 -4.86 22.97 -8.04
N ARG A 107 -3.67 23.58 -7.87
CA ARG A 107 -2.38 22.92 -8.14
C ARG A 107 -2.08 21.77 -7.16
N PHE A 108 -2.43 20.55 -7.57
CA PHE A 108 -2.09 19.26 -6.94
C PHE A 108 -0.62 19.18 -6.51
N HIS A 109 -0.37 18.86 -5.24
CA HIS A 109 0.98 18.72 -4.69
C HIS A 109 1.31 17.24 -4.52
N GLU A 110 1.83 16.62 -5.59
CA GLU A 110 2.08 15.17 -5.69
C GLU A 110 2.83 14.65 -4.47
N VAL A 111 3.86 15.39 -4.06
CA VAL A 111 4.75 14.98 -2.97
C VAL A 111 3.99 14.75 -1.65
N TRP A 112 3.12 15.66 -1.25
CA TRP A 112 2.39 15.53 0.02
C TRP A 112 1.31 14.45 -0.04
N VAL A 113 0.67 14.30 -1.20
CA VAL A 113 -0.33 13.25 -1.42
C VAL A 113 0.33 11.87 -1.30
N TYR A 114 1.42 11.62 -2.02
CA TYR A 114 2.10 10.33 -1.96
C TYR A 114 2.88 10.11 -0.67
N PHE A 115 3.37 11.16 -0.02
CA PHE A 115 3.89 11.06 1.35
C PHE A 115 2.82 10.50 2.30
N GLY A 116 1.64 11.13 2.31
CA GLY A 116 0.54 10.73 3.18
C GLY A 116 0.00 9.33 2.85
N LEU A 117 -0.21 9.03 1.57
CA LEU A 117 -0.72 7.72 1.14
C LEU A 117 0.27 6.59 1.45
N ASN A 118 1.56 6.76 1.18
CA ASN A 118 2.56 5.75 1.53
C ASN A 118 2.73 5.59 3.05
N LEU A 119 2.68 6.68 3.82
CA LEU A 119 2.74 6.61 5.28
C LEU A 119 1.52 5.87 5.85
N PHE A 120 0.33 6.14 5.29
CA PHE A 120 -0.89 5.43 5.66
C PHE A 120 -0.81 3.95 5.28
N LEU A 121 -0.34 3.63 4.08
CA LEU A 121 -0.15 2.26 3.61
C LEU A 121 0.85 1.50 4.49
N MET A 122 1.96 2.14 4.87
CA MET A 122 2.92 1.62 5.85
C MET A 122 2.24 1.29 7.19
N ALA A 123 1.39 2.19 7.70
CA ALA A 123 0.63 1.96 8.93
C ALA A 123 -0.34 0.78 8.80
N MET A 124 -1.00 0.62 7.64
CA MET A 124 -1.88 -0.53 7.37
C MET A 124 -1.09 -1.85 7.35
N TYR A 125 0.08 -1.88 6.71
CA TYR A 125 0.96 -3.06 6.76
C TYR A 125 1.41 -3.36 8.19
N GLY A 126 1.84 -2.35 8.94
CA GLY A 126 2.25 -2.51 10.34
C GLY A 126 1.11 -3.05 11.21
N ARG A 127 -0.11 -2.56 10.98
CA ARG A 127 -1.30 -3.08 11.66
C ARG A 127 -1.64 -4.50 11.24
N GLY A 128 -1.50 -4.84 9.96
CA GLY A 128 -1.66 -6.20 9.45
C GLY A 128 -0.66 -7.18 10.08
N LEU A 129 0.62 -6.79 10.18
CA LEU A 129 1.67 -7.58 10.80
C LEU A 129 1.39 -7.81 12.29
N THR A 130 1.03 -6.76 13.03
CA THR A 130 0.75 -6.87 14.47
C THR A 130 -0.46 -7.75 14.76
N THR A 131 -1.58 -7.54 14.05
CA THR A 131 -2.78 -8.36 14.21
C THR A 131 -2.60 -9.80 13.70
N GLY A 132 -1.77 -10.03 12.68
CA GLY A 132 -1.45 -11.36 12.16
C GLY A 132 -0.57 -12.17 13.12
N PHE A 133 0.52 -11.58 13.64
CA PHE A 133 1.45 -12.28 14.53
C PHE A 133 0.94 -12.36 15.97
N PHE A 134 0.51 -11.24 16.53
CA PHE A 134 0.25 -11.11 17.97
C PHE A 134 -1.23 -11.16 18.33
N GLY A 135 -2.12 -10.85 17.39
CA GLY A 135 -3.56 -10.91 17.61
C GLY A 135 -4.13 -9.72 18.39
N PHE A 136 -3.44 -8.58 18.40
CA PHE A 136 -3.93 -7.32 18.99
C PHE A 136 -3.37 -6.10 18.27
#